data_AF-A0AAV8YYS1-F1
#
_entry.id   AF-A0AAV8YYS1-F1
#
_cell.length_a   1.000
_cell.length_b   1.000
_cell.length_c   1.000
_cell.angle_alpha   90.00
_cell.angle_beta   90.00
_cell.angle_gamma   90.00
#
_symmetry.space_group_name_H-M   'P 1'
#
loop_
_entity.id
_entity.type
_entity.pdbx_description
1 polymer ?
#
loop_
_entity_poly.entity_id
_entity_poly.type
_entity_poly.pdbx_seq_one_letter_code
_entity_poly.pdbx_strand_id
1 'polypeptide(L)'
;MTWCNKLQRICKQHINLANYCALALIHNSSVAKMSDTWPVSEPRWVAEDYEEVSRAVYEDPKEVTVKEIIENSEKFPVPFPIESVRCKTLIKDVPENILEEHINSAYPVVHEQTLNLYARFLRYKRKFGSEVEKSLYENLTIDGLVDRLLRKRAVVFVDGSDYYMLLDGHQGIGGWETIGTSEEREPLLLKNYLSYDEIKLSALLSISSSTNFINDGRRVNRGIKEEDSNKIETRGIIVGLIGARLEKPGVMEYQELVVNEDEIRNDAENRDLLSLATQTPVPRFSEEQSKYNVDRAAQSQEELIITEEQLPDVDHEETAPPRAKLPKQNVKTDSVEQTLKETEDRHTFLTTKQLFLDFYGEQLPYNLENSTKFAKLRGGDYFNNQLYEKRLSLSIDTLLIEANARAEAGNQMAFVYVVGIGLGVWKRSGHQDALFMETFAKRINFLSSTLTNIADICFSYIKYSSCGNYQNGNLLVVSYAWDGNALPGNEFWMGQLAASGDPAAASSTQIAELHNPHINPRLRGAHLQIATLRGLVTLGEYILRLTDLPKKL
;
A
#
# COMPACT_ATOMS: atom_id res chain seq x y z
N MET A 1 33.62 -31.54 -9.56
CA MET A 1 34.04 -30.99 -8.24
C MET A 1 34.51 -29.52 -8.38
N THR A 2 33.79 -28.68 -9.13
CA THR A 2 34.41 -27.46 -9.73
C THR A 2 33.50 -26.24 -9.95
N TRP A 3 32.29 -26.17 -9.39
CA TRP A 3 31.47 -24.93 -9.40
C TRP A 3 30.92 -24.55 -8.01
N CYS A 4 30.61 -25.55 -7.18
CA CYS A 4 30.20 -25.36 -5.77
C CYS A 4 31.29 -24.64 -4.92
N ASN A 5 32.57 -24.80 -5.26
CA ASN A 5 33.68 -24.10 -4.60
C ASN A 5 33.74 -22.60 -4.94
N LYS A 6 33.11 -22.14 -6.02
CA LYS A 6 33.17 -20.73 -6.48
C LYS A 6 32.16 -19.86 -5.72
N LEU A 7 30.93 -20.33 -5.56
CA LEU A 7 29.90 -19.70 -4.71
C LEU A 7 30.25 -19.76 -3.22
N GLN A 8 30.83 -20.88 -2.74
CA GLN A 8 31.40 -20.91 -1.40
C GLN A 8 32.57 -19.94 -1.23
N ARG A 9 33.36 -19.65 -2.27
CA ARG A 9 34.42 -18.63 -2.21
C ARG A 9 33.86 -17.22 -2.19
N ILE A 10 32.85 -16.90 -2.99
CA ILE A 10 32.25 -15.55 -3.01
C ILE A 10 31.52 -15.28 -1.69
N CYS A 11 30.75 -16.25 -1.17
CA CYS A 11 30.10 -16.16 0.14
C CYS A 11 31.09 -16.25 1.32
N LYS A 12 32.28 -16.85 1.20
CA LYS A 12 33.30 -16.86 2.27
C LYS A 12 34.34 -15.73 2.19
N GLN A 13 34.62 -15.19 0.99
CA GLN A 13 35.65 -14.15 0.77
C GLN A 13 35.05 -12.74 0.76
N HIS A 14 33.78 -12.56 0.40
CA HIS A 14 33.15 -11.23 0.30
C HIS A 14 32.01 -11.00 1.32
N ILE A 15 31.51 -12.06 1.95
CA ILE A 15 30.42 -12.00 2.93
C ILE A 15 30.97 -12.54 4.25
N ASN A 16 31.26 -11.64 5.19
CA ASN A 16 31.70 -12.01 6.53
C ASN A 16 30.54 -12.78 7.21
N LEU A 17 30.57 -14.11 7.16
CA LEU A 17 29.52 -15.07 7.56
C LEU A 17 29.13 -15.04 9.05
N ALA A 18 29.49 -14.00 9.79
CA ALA A 18 29.13 -13.84 11.19
C ALA A 18 27.69 -13.31 11.40
N ASN A 19 26.95 -12.93 10.34
CA ASN A 19 25.74 -12.10 10.47
C ASN A 19 24.53 -12.47 9.55
N TYR A 20 24.39 -13.69 9.03
CA TYR A 20 23.31 -14.03 8.08
C TYR A 20 22.51 -15.28 8.47
N CYS A 21 21.17 -15.21 8.39
CA CYS A 21 20.27 -16.35 8.42
C CYS A 21 19.84 -16.69 6.98
N ALA A 22 20.10 -17.89 6.52
CA ALA A 22 19.31 -18.44 5.41
C ALA A 22 18.07 -19.14 6.01
N LEU A 23 16.94 -19.17 5.30
CA LEU A 23 15.86 -20.11 5.57
C LEU A 23 15.72 -20.99 4.33
N ALA A 24 15.58 -22.28 4.56
CA ALA A 24 15.41 -23.22 3.50
C ALA A 24 14.10 -23.96 3.71
N LEU A 25 13.37 -24.06 2.61
CA LEU A 25 12.07 -24.68 2.54
C LEU A 25 12.23 -26.20 2.75
N ILE A 26 12.23 -26.63 4.01
CA ILE A 26 12.01 -28.04 4.36
C ILE A 26 10.51 -28.25 4.33
N HIS A 27 10.03 -29.17 3.49
CA HIS A 27 8.69 -29.78 3.64
C HIS A 27 8.63 -30.57 4.96
N ASN A 28 8.74 -29.89 6.09
CA ASN A 28 8.50 -30.45 7.42
C ASN A 28 7.34 -29.71 8.06
N SER A 29 6.23 -30.42 8.12
CA SER A 29 5.00 -30.05 8.78
C SER A 29 5.20 -29.90 10.30
N SER A 30 5.62 -28.72 10.76
CA SER A 30 5.14 -28.21 12.04
C SER A 30 4.26 -27.00 11.77
N VAL A 31 2.96 -27.27 11.73
CA VAL A 31 1.92 -26.31 11.38
C VAL A 31 1.83 -25.26 12.49
N ALA A 32 2.41 -24.07 12.27
CA ALA A 32 1.80 -22.88 12.86
C ALA A 32 0.33 -22.89 12.42
N LYS A 33 -0.61 -22.81 13.35
CA LYS A 33 -2.04 -22.91 13.00
C LYS A 33 -2.32 -21.93 11.86
N MET A 34 -2.88 -22.42 10.76
CA MET A 34 -3.27 -21.60 9.60
C MET A 34 -4.15 -20.39 9.97
N SER A 35 -4.75 -20.39 11.17
CA SER A 35 -5.54 -19.29 11.74
C SER A 35 -4.75 -18.01 12.04
N ASP A 36 -3.42 -18.06 12.12
CA ASP A 36 -2.62 -16.97 12.72
C ASP A 36 -1.85 -16.13 11.66
N THR A 37 -2.20 -16.24 10.38
CA THR A 37 -1.59 -15.48 9.27
C THR A 37 -2.64 -14.69 8.50
N TRP A 38 -2.23 -13.64 7.79
CA TRP A 38 -3.08 -12.85 6.90
C TRP A 38 -2.25 -12.31 5.74
N PRO A 39 -2.79 -12.24 4.50
CA PRO A 39 -4.11 -12.73 4.10
C PRO A 39 -4.14 -14.27 3.98
N VAL A 40 -5.31 -14.87 4.23
CA VAL A 40 -5.54 -16.33 4.05
C VAL A 40 -6.39 -16.66 2.83
N SER A 41 -6.92 -15.64 2.16
CA SER A 41 -7.75 -15.76 0.98
C SER A 41 -7.62 -14.52 0.10
N GLU A 42 -8.14 -14.63 -1.11
CA GLU A 42 -8.38 -13.50 -2.00
C GLU A 42 -9.27 -12.43 -1.33
N PRO A 43 -9.17 -11.16 -1.77
CA PRO A 43 -10.00 -10.07 -1.26
C PRO A 43 -11.49 -10.36 -1.53
N ARG A 44 -12.34 -9.97 -0.58
CA ARG A 44 -13.79 -9.98 -0.78
C ARG A 44 -14.20 -8.67 -1.45
N TRP A 45 -14.55 -8.76 -2.71
CA TRP A 45 -15.06 -7.64 -3.48
C TRP A 45 -16.52 -7.38 -3.15
N VAL A 46 -16.84 -6.15 -2.77
CA VAL A 46 -18.22 -5.62 -2.82
C VAL A 46 -18.44 -4.95 -4.17
N ALA A 47 -19.71 -4.82 -4.59
CA ALA A 47 -20.06 -4.37 -5.93
C ALA A 47 -19.41 -3.03 -6.30
N GLU A 48 -19.37 -2.10 -5.35
CA GLU A 48 -18.82 -0.76 -5.57
C GLU A 48 -17.29 -0.76 -5.62
N ASP A 49 -16.60 -1.58 -4.80
CA ASP A 49 -15.14 -1.71 -4.88
C ASP A 49 -14.73 -2.35 -6.21
N TYR A 50 -15.53 -3.30 -6.71
CA TYR A 50 -15.33 -3.89 -8.02
C TYR A 50 -15.54 -2.89 -9.14
N GLU A 51 -16.60 -2.07 -9.08
CA GLU A 51 -16.87 -1.04 -10.09
C GLU A 51 -15.67 -0.10 -10.23
N GLU A 52 -15.08 0.33 -9.13
CA GLU A 52 -13.85 1.12 -9.10
C GLU A 52 -12.69 0.48 -9.86
N VAL A 53 -12.42 -0.80 -9.60
CA VAL A 53 -11.34 -1.53 -10.26
C VAL A 53 -11.64 -1.77 -11.73
N SER A 54 -12.89 -2.02 -12.09
CA SER A 54 -13.31 -2.26 -13.48
C SER A 54 -13.16 -1.03 -14.39
N ARG A 55 -13.06 0.17 -13.82
CA ARG A 55 -12.79 1.41 -14.56
C ARG A 55 -11.32 1.60 -14.89
N ALA A 56 -10.43 0.76 -14.36
CA ALA A 56 -9.00 0.88 -14.63
C ALA A 56 -8.69 0.62 -16.11
N VAL A 57 -7.80 1.43 -16.65
CA VAL A 57 -7.24 1.23 -18.00
C VAL A 57 -6.03 0.32 -17.88
N TYR A 58 -5.98 -0.70 -18.73
CA TYR A 58 -4.82 -1.57 -18.90
C TYR A 58 -4.48 -1.65 -20.39
N GLU A 59 -3.19 -1.74 -20.71
CA GLU A 59 -2.72 -1.80 -22.09
C GLU A 59 -1.55 -2.79 -22.23
N ASP A 60 -1.41 -3.36 -23.42
CA ASP A 60 -0.23 -4.17 -23.72
C ASP A 60 1.01 -3.27 -23.79
N PRO A 61 2.11 -3.69 -23.13
CA PRO A 61 3.34 -2.92 -23.07
C PRO A 61 3.98 -2.72 -24.45
N LYS A 62 4.13 -1.48 -24.92
CA LYS A 62 4.99 -1.18 -26.08
C LYS A 62 6.48 -1.36 -25.74
N GLU A 63 7.25 -1.97 -26.63
CA GLU A 63 8.70 -2.09 -26.45
C GLU A 63 9.37 -0.71 -26.41
N VAL A 64 10.31 -0.57 -25.48
CA VAL A 64 11.13 0.62 -25.26
C VAL A 64 12.57 0.28 -25.61
N THR A 65 13.19 1.11 -26.43
CA THR A 65 14.58 0.90 -26.89
C THR A 65 15.59 1.48 -25.90
N VAL A 66 16.84 0.99 -25.95
CA VAL A 66 17.93 1.58 -25.15
C VAL A 66 18.15 3.04 -25.52
N LYS A 67 18.04 3.39 -26.81
CA LYS A 67 18.13 4.78 -27.28
C LYS A 67 17.10 5.69 -26.60
N GLU A 68 15.84 5.25 -26.51
CA GLU A 68 14.79 6.02 -25.87
C GLU A 68 15.08 6.26 -24.38
N ILE A 69 15.53 5.23 -23.65
CA ILE A 69 15.94 5.38 -22.25
C ILE A 69 17.10 6.35 -22.10
N ILE A 70 18.12 6.27 -22.95
CA ILE A 70 19.25 7.21 -22.92
C ILE A 70 18.76 8.64 -23.18
N GLU A 71 17.91 8.86 -24.18
CA GLU A 71 17.36 10.18 -24.49
C GLU A 71 16.50 10.75 -23.36
N ASN A 72 15.66 9.93 -22.73
CA ASN A 72 14.84 10.35 -21.59
C ASN A 72 15.70 10.64 -20.36
N SER A 73 16.72 9.81 -20.12
CA SER A 73 17.69 9.96 -19.04
C SER A 73 18.52 11.24 -19.18
N GLU A 74 18.93 11.62 -20.39
CA GLU A 74 19.63 12.89 -20.65
C GLU A 74 18.71 14.12 -20.53
N LYS A 75 17.40 13.96 -20.74
CA LYS A 75 16.40 15.04 -20.55
C LYS A 75 15.92 15.16 -19.10
N PHE A 76 16.24 14.19 -18.25
CA PHE A 76 15.81 14.19 -16.86
C PHE A 76 16.42 15.40 -16.11
N PRO A 77 15.62 16.21 -15.40
CA PRO A 77 16.08 17.52 -14.90
C PRO A 77 17.06 17.43 -13.73
N VAL A 78 17.14 16.28 -13.06
CA VAL A 78 18.04 16.09 -11.90
C VAL A 78 19.33 15.40 -12.37
N PRO A 79 20.51 15.98 -12.11
CA PRO A 79 21.79 15.37 -12.48
C PRO A 79 22.00 13.99 -11.85
N PHE A 80 22.45 13.04 -12.66
CA PHE A 80 22.95 11.77 -12.16
C PHE A 80 24.32 11.96 -11.47
N PRO A 81 24.49 11.54 -10.21
CA PRO A 81 25.77 11.69 -9.52
C PRO A 81 26.87 10.76 -10.04
N ILE A 82 26.51 9.66 -10.69
CA ILE A 82 27.43 8.71 -11.30
C ILE A 82 26.93 8.24 -12.67
N GLU A 83 27.88 7.84 -13.51
CA GLU A 83 27.62 7.40 -14.88
C GLU A 83 27.73 5.88 -15.05
N SER A 84 28.36 5.17 -14.11
CA SER A 84 28.74 3.76 -14.23
C SER A 84 27.56 2.79 -14.35
N VAL A 85 26.40 3.16 -13.79
CA VAL A 85 25.18 2.35 -13.81
C VAL A 85 24.23 2.71 -14.94
N ARG A 86 24.49 3.78 -15.70
CA ARG A 86 23.55 4.27 -16.72
C ARG A 86 23.65 3.48 -18.01
N CYS A 87 22.52 3.27 -18.69
CA CYS A 87 22.43 2.55 -19.97
C CYS A 87 23.42 3.10 -21.02
N LYS A 88 23.62 4.43 -21.09
CA LYS A 88 24.59 5.05 -22.03
C LYS A 88 26.04 4.65 -21.77
N THR A 89 26.37 4.25 -20.54
CA THR A 89 27.69 3.76 -20.17
C THR A 89 27.74 2.25 -20.35
N LEU A 90 26.72 1.54 -19.86
CA LEU A 90 26.66 0.08 -19.88
C LEU A 90 26.62 -0.51 -21.29
N ILE A 91 26.05 0.19 -22.28
CA ILE A 91 25.98 -0.28 -23.69
C ILE A 91 27.37 -0.57 -24.29
N LYS A 92 28.45 -0.04 -23.70
CA LYS A 92 29.83 -0.33 -24.11
C LYS A 92 30.28 -1.75 -23.75
N ASP A 93 29.73 -2.31 -22.67
CA ASP A 93 30.14 -3.59 -22.09
C ASP A 93 29.00 -4.64 -22.08
N VAL A 94 27.76 -4.19 -22.21
CA VAL A 94 26.54 -5.02 -22.17
C VAL A 94 25.87 -4.94 -23.55
N PRO A 95 25.56 -6.09 -24.18
CA PRO A 95 24.84 -6.11 -25.45
C PRO A 95 23.52 -5.34 -25.37
N GLU A 96 23.22 -4.55 -26.40
CA GLU A 96 22.03 -3.68 -26.46
C GLU A 96 20.73 -4.46 -26.22
N ASN A 97 20.57 -5.63 -26.84
CA ASN A 97 19.39 -6.47 -26.68
C ASN A 97 19.16 -6.94 -25.23
N ILE A 98 20.22 -7.09 -24.42
CA ILE A 98 20.10 -7.44 -23.00
C ILE A 98 19.64 -6.21 -22.19
N LEU A 99 20.14 -5.03 -22.54
CA LEU A 99 19.65 -3.79 -21.91
C LEU A 99 18.18 -3.54 -22.27
N GLU A 100 17.77 -3.78 -23.51
CA GLU A 100 16.36 -3.71 -23.93
C GLU A 100 15.50 -4.72 -23.18
N GLU A 101 15.97 -5.96 -23.00
CA GLU A 101 15.29 -6.96 -22.17
C GLU A 101 15.08 -6.42 -20.74
N HIS A 102 16.12 -5.87 -20.12
CA HIS A 102 16.03 -5.30 -18.76
C HIS A 102 15.05 -4.13 -18.69
N ILE A 103 15.12 -3.18 -19.62
CA ILE A 103 14.22 -2.02 -19.71
C ILE A 103 12.77 -2.48 -19.80
N ASN A 104 12.50 -3.44 -20.70
CA ASN A 104 11.14 -3.90 -20.98
C ASN A 104 10.59 -4.86 -19.93
N SER A 105 11.46 -5.44 -19.11
CA SER A 105 11.08 -6.29 -17.98
C SER A 105 10.54 -5.52 -16.79
N ALA A 106 10.57 -4.17 -16.81
CA ALA A 106 10.25 -3.34 -15.67
C ALA A 106 8.74 -3.04 -15.56
N TYR A 107 8.16 -3.21 -14.37
CA TYR A 107 6.74 -2.91 -14.11
C TYR A 107 6.44 -2.63 -12.63
N PRO A 108 5.38 -1.87 -12.32
CA PRO A 108 4.83 -1.79 -10.98
C PRO A 108 4.08 -3.08 -10.61
N VAL A 109 4.15 -3.48 -9.34
CA VAL A 109 3.44 -4.65 -8.81
C VAL A 109 2.85 -4.36 -7.43
N VAL A 110 1.62 -4.81 -7.19
CA VAL A 110 0.93 -4.74 -5.89
C VAL A 110 0.35 -6.10 -5.51
N HIS A 111 0.16 -6.33 -4.21
CA HIS A 111 -0.64 -7.45 -3.73
C HIS A 111 -2.14 -7.21 -4.04
N GLU A 112 -2.89 -8.26 -4.36
CA GLU A 112 -4.32 -8.13 -4.70
C GLU A 112 -5.19 -7.48 -3.60
N GLN A 113 -4.87 -7.71 -2.33
CA GLN A 113 -5.52 -7.03 -1.19
C GLN A 113 -5.29 -5.50 -1.25
N THR A 114 -4.11 -5.05 -1.68
CA THR A 114 -3.80 -3.62 -1.86
C THR A 114 -4.69 -3.00 -2.94
N LEU A 115 -5.06 -3.74 -3.98
CA LEU A 115 -5.98 -3.26 -5.01
C LEU A 115 -7.36 -2.93 -4.42
N ASN A 116 -7.85 -3.74 -3.48
CA ASN A 116 -9.10 -3.47 -2.77
C ASN A 116 -8.98 -2.21 -1.88
N LEU A 117 -7.84 -2.00 -1.21
CA LEU A 117 -7.58 -0.77 -0.47
C LEU A 117 -7.59 0.46 -1.39
N TYR A 118 -6.99 0.37 -2.57
CA TYR A 118 -6.94 1.48 -3.53
C TYR A 118 -8.35 1.87 -4.01
N ALA A 119 -9.18 0.88 -4.32
CA ALA A 119 -10.58 1.10 -4.69
C ALA A 119 -11.37 1.82 -3.57
N ARG A 120 -11.26 1.33 -2.33
CA ARG A 120 -11.92 1.94 -1.18
C ARG A 120 -11.41 3.35 -0.90
N PHE A 121 -10.11 3.59 -1.06
CA PHE A 121 -9.50 4.90 -0.91
C PHE A 121 -10.06 5.92 -1.89
N LEU A 122 -10.15 5.58 -3.18
CA LEU A 122 -10.71 6.48 -4.20
C LEU A 122 -12.16 6.84 -3.89
N ARG A 123 -12.99 5.85 -3.55
CA ARG A 123 -14.39 6.08 -3.14
C ARG A 123 -14.47 6.99 -1.91
N TYR A 124 -13.65 6.70 -0.91
CA TYR A 124 -13.60 7.46 0.32
C TYR A 124 -13.23 8.92 0.03
N LYS A 125 -12.16 9.19 -0.72
CA LYS A 125 -11.70 10.55 -0.98
C LYS A 125 -12.65 11.35 -1.87
N ARG A 126 -13.36 10.72 -2.81
CA ARG A 126 -14.45 11.39 -3.57
C ARG A 126 -15.61 11.83 -2.68
N LYS A 127 -15.93 11.04 -1.66
CA LYS A 127 -17.10 11.31 -0.80
C LYS A 127 -16.75 12.26 0.35
N PHE A 128 -15.61 12.04 0.99
CA PHE A 128 -15.25 12.65 2.28
C PHE A 128 -13.96 13.47 2.25
N GLY A 129 -13.24 13.51 1.13
CA GLY A 129 -12.02 14.30 1.02
C GLY A 129 -12.29 15.81 1.12
N SER A 130 -11.22 16.59 1.26
CA SER A 130 -11.28 18.04 1.09
C SER A 130 -11.74 18.43 -0.33
N GLU A 131 -12.07 19.70 -0.56
CA GLU A 131 -12.48 20.14 -1.91
C GLU A 131 -11.37 19.93 -2.96
N VAL A 132 -10.10 20.09 -2.58
CA VAL A 132 -8.99 19.82 -3.50
C VAL A 132 -8.79 18.33 -3.75
N GLU A 133 -8.99 17.49 -2.73
CA GLU A 133 -8.97 16.04 -2.88
C GLU A 133 -10.11 15.57 -3.77
N LYS A 134 -11.35 15.99 -3.50
CA LYS A 134 -12.51 15.63 -4.31
C LYS A 134 -12.29 16.00 -5.78
N SER A 135 -11.78 17.19 -6.05
CA SER A 135 -11.46 17.63 -7.41
C SER A 135 -10.39 16.75 -8.09
N LEU A 136 -9.34 16.35 -7.36
CA LEU A 136 -8.32 15.46 -7.89
C LEU A 136 -8.87 14.05 -8.17
N TYR A 137 -9.65 13.49 -7.24
CA TYR A 137 -10.05 12.08 -7.27
C TYR A 137 -11.32 11.82 -8.08
N GLU A 138 -12.10 12.85 -8.42
CA GLU A 138 -13.39 12.76 -9.13
C GLU A 138 -13.39 11.68 -10.22
N ASN A 139 -12.41 11.74 -11.13
CA ASN A 139 -12.29 10.83 -12.26
C ASN A 139 -11.05 9.92 -12.21
N LEU A 140 -10.31 9.90 -11.10
CA LEU A 140 -9.07 9.13 -10.99
C LEU A 140 -9.34 7.61 -10.94
N THR A 141 -8.88 6.87 -11.93
CA THR A 141 -8.99 5.40 -11.97
C THR A 141 -7.84 4.74 -11.18
N ILE A 142 -7.89 3.41 -11.00
CA ILE A 142 -6.84 2.67 -10.29
C ILE A 142 -5.47 2.79 -10.98
N ASP A 143 -5.41 2.67 -12.30
CA ASP A 143 -4.17 2.86 -13.06
C ASP A 143 -3.67 4.31 -12.96
N GLY A 144 -4.57 5.29 -12.98
CA GLY A 144 -4.25 6.70 -12.76
C GLY A 144 -3.72 6.97 -11.34
N LEU A 145 -4.27 6.29 -10.33
CA LEU A 145 -3.76 6.34 -8.96
C LEU A 145 -2.34 5.75 -8.90
N VAL A 146 -2.08 4.60 -9.53
CA VAL A 146 -0.73 4.03 -9.59
C VAL A 146 0.24 4.96 -10.31
N ASP A 147 -0.15 5.58 -11.43
CA ASP A 147 0.66 6.61 -12.11
C ASP A 147 1.01 7.77 -11.17
N ARG A 148 0.04 8.19 -10.36
CA ARG A 148 0.24 9.23 -9.36
C ARG A 148 1.21 8.80 -8.28
N LEU A 149 1.02 7.60 -7.70
CA LEU A 149 1.89 7.02 -6.67
C LEU A 149 3.33 6.81 -7.18
N LEU A 150 3.54 6.60 -8.47
CA LEU A 150 4.87 6.51 -9.08
C LEU A 150 5.49 7.89 -9.31
N ARG A 151 4.74 8.83 -9.91
CA ARG A 151 5.30 10.08 -10.49
C ARG A 151 5.31 11.27 -9.55
N LYS A 152 4.36 11.39 -8.62
CA LYS A 152 4.14 12.59 -7.79
C LYS A 152 4.93 12.55 -6.48
N ARG A 153 6.09 11.89 -6.50
CA ARG A 153 7.01 11.80 -5.36
C ARG A 153 7.96 13.00 -5.34
N ALA A 154 8.56 13.26 -4.19
CA ALA A 154 9.78 14.03 -4.16
C ALA A 154 10.91 13.24 -4.87
N VAL A 155 11.96 13.94 -5.31
CA VAL A 155 13.19 13.28 -5.77
C VAL A 155 13.90 12.64 -4.58
N VAL A 156 13.97 13.39 -3.48
CA VAL A 156 14.53 12.99 -2.19
C VAL A 156 13.50 13.26 -1.11
N PHE A 157 13.33 12.34 -0.17
CA PHE A 157 12.48 12.53 1.01
C PHE A 157 13.07 11.74 2.18
N VAL A 158 13.59 12.44 3.20
CA VAL A 158 14.36 11.80 4.29
C VAL A 158 14.06 12.41 5.65
N ASP A 159 14.44 11.65 6.69
CA ASP A 159 14.45 11.99 8.11
C ASP A 159 13.09 12.37 8.73
N GLY A 160 13.04 12.50 10.06
CA GLY A 160 11.81 12.85 10.79
C GLY A 160 11.29 14.28 10.59
N SER A 161 12.08 15.16 9.97
CA SER A 161 11.70 16.54 9.65
C SER A 161 11.11 16.70 8.25
N ASP A 162 11.12 15.62 7.45
CA ASP A 162 10.74 15.61 6.04
C ASP A 162 11.56 16.61 5.24
N TYR A 163 12.89 16.48 5.30
CA TYR A 163 13.72 17.12 4.31
C TYR A 163 13.41 16.56 2.92
N TYR A 164 13.23 17.43 1.93
CA TYR A 164 12.89 17.04 0.57
C TYR A 164 13.67 17.79 -0.50
N MET A 165 13.79 17.15 -1.67
CA MET A 165 14.21 17.77 -2.92
C MET A 165 13.19 17.45 -4.02
N LEU A 166 12.75 18.45 -4.77
CA LEU A 166 11.74 18.34 -5.83
C LEU A 166 12.41 18.23 -7.22
N LEU A 167 11.62 17.89 -8.24
CA LEU A 167 12.10 17.67 -9.62
C LEU A 167 12.72 18.91 -10.26
N ASP A 168 12.26 20.10 -9.88
CA ASP A 168 12.78 21.38 -10.34
C ASP A 168 13.98 21.87 -9.51
N GLY A 169 14.46 21.06 -8.57
CA GLY A 169 15.59 21.35 -7.69
C GLY A 169 15.25 22.12 -6.42
N HIS A 170 13.99 22.51 -6.20
CA HIS A 170 13.60 23.13 -4.93
C HIS A 170 13.84 22.16 -3.77
N GLN A 171 14.33 22.70 -2.66
CA GLN A 171 14.58 21.96 -1.43
C GLN A 171 13.87 22.63 -0.26
N GLY A 172 13.46 21.84 0.71
CA GLY A 172 12.76 22.34 1.89
C GLY A 172 12.68 21.29 2.99
N ILE A 173 12.08 21.69 4.11
CA ILE A 173 11.88 20.85 5.31
C ILE A 173 10.46 21.12 5.81
N GLY A 174 9.72 20.05 6.13
CA GLY A 174 8.36 20.15 6.68
C GLY A 174 7.31 20.70 5.69
N GLY A 175 6.13 21.05 6.18
CA GLY A 175 5.03 21.58 5.36
C GLY A 175 4.25 20.51 4.57
N TRP A 176 4.74 19.26 4.54
CA TRP A 176 4.13 18.15 3.81
C TRP A 176 2.74 17.78 4.36
N GLU A 177 2.50 18.03 5.66
CA GLU A 177 1.19 17.87 6.32
C GLU A 177 0.06 18.71 5.71
N THR A 178 0.39 19.76 4.96
CA THR A 178 -0.62 20.64 4.36
C THR A 178 -1.17 20.10 3.04
N ILE A 179 -0.46 19.20 2.36
CA ILE A 179 -0.81 18.71 1.02
C ILE A 179 -2.15 17.98 1.04
N GLY A 180 -3.11 18.44 0.23
CA GLY A 180 -4.47 17.91 0.18
C GLY A 180 -5.44 18.53 1.19
N THR A 181 -5.01 19.57 1.93
CA THR A 181 -5.86 20.38 2.81
C THR A 181 -6.15 21.74 2.19
N SER A 182 -7.02 22.55 2.79
CA SER A 182 -7.21 23.95 2.40
C SER A 182 -5.99 24.84 2.63
N GLU A 183 -5.02 24.36 3.41
CA GLU A 183 -3.80 25.09 3.76
C GLU A 183 -2.62 24.75 2.85
N GLU A 184 -2.80 23.93 1.81
CA GLU A 184 -1.73 23.62 0.85
C GLU A 184 -1.24 24.88 0.12
N ARG A 185 0.08 24.97 -0.12
CA ARG A 185 0.72 26.13 -0.75
C ARG A 185 1.85 25.67 -1.66
N GLU A 186 2.07 26.40 -2.76
CA GLU A 186 3.22 26.16 -3.64
C GLU A 186 4.54 26.18 -2.83
N PRO A 187 5.50 25.28 -3.12
CA PRO A 187 5.45 24.26 -4.18
C PRO A 187 4.69 22.97 -3.79
N LEU A 188 4.33 22.81 -2.52
CA LEU A 188 3.73 21.59 -1.95
C LEU A 188 2.21 21.58 -2.14
N LEU A 189 1.77 21.23 -3.35
CA LEU A 189 0.35 21.09 -3.70
C LEU A 189 -0.01 19.65 -4.05
N LEU A 190 -1.24 19.23 -3.72
CA LEU A 190 -1.73 17.89 -4.00
C LEU A 190 -1.64 17.54 -5.49
N LYS A 191 -1.94 18.47 -6.41
CA LYS A 191 -1.80 18.24 -7.86
C LYS A 191 -0.37 17.84 -8.29
N ASN A 192 0.63 18.22 -7.50
CA ASN A 192 2.06 18.04 -7.80
C ASN A 192 2.70 16.93 -6.99
N TYR A 193 2.25 16.69 -5.75
CA TYR A 193 2.90 15.78 -4.81
C TYR A 193 1.91 14.91 -4.02
N LEU A 194 2.39 13.78 -3.51
CA LEU A 194 1.61 12.87 -2.68
C LEU A 194 1.29 13.49 -1.31
N SER A 195 0.05 13.31 -0.84
CA SER A 195 -0.30 13.55 0.57
C SER A 195 0.19 12.40 1.46
N TYR A 196 0.23 12.59 2.78
CA TYR A 196 0.61 11.48 3.69
C TYR A 196 -0.29 10.25 3.59
N ASP A 197 -1.56 10.45 3.26
CA ASP A 197 -2.48 9.34 3.03
C ASP A 197 -2.11 8.53 1.80
N GLU A 198 -1.66 9.19 0.74
CA GLU A 198 -1.18 8.53 -0.48
C GLU A 198 0.20 7.88 -0.28
N ILE A 199 1.04 8.43 0.60
CA ILE A 199 2.31 7.81 0.97
C ILE A 199 2.08 6.43 1.60
N LYS A 200 1.02 6.25 2.40
CA LYS A 200 0.65 4.92 2.95
C LYS A 200 0.28 3.93 1.84
N LEU A 201 -0.43 4.37 0.80
CA LEU A 201 -0.75 3.54 -0.37
C LEU A 201 0.49 3.21 -1.19
N SER A 202 1.33 4.21 -1.41
CA SER A 202 2.62 4.12 -2.09
C SER A 202 3.54 3.10 -1.42
N ALA A 203 3.50 3.01 -0.09
CA ALA A 203 4.31 2.07 0.68
C ALA A 203 3.94 0.59 0.46
N LEU A 204 2.81 0.30 -0.19
CA LEU A 204 2.38 -1.03 -0.61
C LEU A 204 2.62 -1.30 -2.11
N LEU A 205 3.16 -0.33 -2.85
CA LEU A 205 3.52 -0.44 -4.26
C LEU A 205 4.99 -0.84 -4.40
N SER A 206 5.24 -1.89 -5.19
CA SER A 206 6.59 -2.36 -5.48
C SER A 206 6.92 -2.17 -6.95
N ILE A 207 8.21 -2.16 -7.30
CA ILE A 207 8.67 -2.12 -8.68
C ILE A 207 9.67 -3.25 -8.89
N SER A 208 9.53 -4.01 -9.97
CA SER A 208 10.42 -5.12 -10.32
C SER A 208 10.99 -4.94 -11.72
N SER A 209 12.28 -5.25 -11.90
CA SER A 209 12.92 -5.37 -13.22
C SER A 209 14.12 -6.31 -13.18
N SER A 210 14.49 -6.85 -14.33
CA SER A 210 15.83 -7.40 -14.55
C SER A 210 16.85 -6.25 -14.59
N THR A 211 18.07 -6.50 -14.11
CA THR A 211 19.15 -5.53 -14.09
C THR A 211 20.51 -6.21 -14.28
N ASN A 212 21.49 -5.45 -14.76
CA ASN A 212 22.90 -5.77 -14.58
C ASN A 212 23.34 -5.31 -13.20
N PHE A 213 24.09 -6.16 -12.51
CA PHE A 213 24.83 -5.77 -11.31
C PHE A 213 26.25 -5.40 -11.73
N ILE A 214 26.69 -4.19 -11.39
CA ILE A 214 28.06 -3.74 -11.71
C ILE A 214 29.05 -4.05 -10.58
N ASN A 215 28.56 -4.37 -9.38
CA ASN A 215 29.36 -4.69 -8.19
C ASN A 215 28.53 -5.51 -7.18
N ASP A 216 29.08 -5.75 -5.99
CA ASP A 216 28.48 -6.60 -4.95
C ASP A 216 27.32 -5.95 -4.16
N GLY A 217 26.94 -4.70 -4.48
CA GLY A 217 25.80 -4.01 -3.87
C GLY A 217 25.97 -3.63 -2.40
N ARG A 218 27.15 -3.79 -1.78
CA ARG A 218 27.40 -3.33 -0.40
C ARG A 218 27.16 -1.83 -0.30
N ARG A 219 26.78 -1.35 0.89
CA ARG A 219 26.50 0.10 1.12
C ARG A 219 27.62 1.02 0.66
N VAL A 220 28.87 0.59 0.74
CA VAL A 220 30.05 1.40 0.36
C VAL A 220 30.48 1.20 -1.10
N ASN A 221 29.64 0.61 -1.97
CA ASN A 221 30.02 0.31 -3.35
C ASN A 221 30.27 1.56 -4.20
N ARG A 222 29.57 2.68 -3.92
CA ARG A 222 29.77 4.00 -4.52
C ARG A 222 29.80 4.04 -6.06
N GLY A 223 29.17 3.09 -6.73
CA GLY A 223 29.14 3.07 -8.20
C GLY A 223 30.40 2.50 -8.83
N ILE A 224 31.31 1.92 -8.04
CA ILE A 224 32.57 1.37 -8.54
C ILE A 224 32.27 0.00 -9.17
N LYS A 225 32.61 -0.17 -10.44
CA LYS A 225 32.46 -1.43 -11.18
C LYS A 225 33.47 -2.46 -10.68
N GLU A 226 33.04 -3.70 -10.50
CA GLU A 226 33.94 -4.84 -10.28
C GLU A 226 34.44 -5.36 -11.64
N GLU A 227 35.76 -5.31 -11.84
CA GLU A 227 36.39 -5.74 -13.09
C GLU A 227 36.46 -7.27 -13.22
N ASP A 228 36.54 -8.00 -12.10
CA ASP A 228 36.50 -9.46 -12.11
C ASP A 228 35.07 -9.97 -11.97
N SER A 229 34.44 -10.26 -13.10
CA SER A 229 33.07 -10.79 -13.18
C SER A 229 32.89 -12.13 -12.45
N ASN A 230 33.96 -12.79 -12.00
CA ASN A 230 33.86 -14.00 -11.18
C ASN A 230 33.57 -13.72 -9.70
N LYS A 231 33.62 -12.46 -9.26
CA LYS A 231 33.36 -12.09 -7.86
C LYS A 231 31.93 -11.66 -7.59
N ILE A 232 31.16 -11.40 -8.65
CA ILE A 232 29.78 -10.93 -8.55
C ILE A 232 28.89 -11.74 -9.49
N GLU A 233 27.61 -11.84 -9.14
CA GLU A 233 26.60 -12.11 -10.16
C GLU A 233 26.44 -10.86 -11.01
N THR A 234 26.37 -11.00 -12.33
CA THR A 234 26.34 -9.85 -13.25
C THR A 234 24.93 -9.50 -13.71
N ARG A 235 23.96 -10.39 -13.49
CA ARG A 235 22.55 -10.21 -13.86
C ARG A 235 21.64 -10.82 -12.80
N GLY A 236 20.44 -10.26 -12.68
CA GLY A 236 19.37 -10.80 -11.87
C GLY A 236 18.17 -9.88 -11.85
N ILE A 237 17.25 -10.15 -10.94
CA ILE A 237 16.05 -9.34 -10.73
C ILE A 237 16.29 -8.42 -9.53
N ILE A 238 15.86 -7.16 -9.64
CA ILE A 238 15.82 -6.22 -8.53
C ILE A 238 14.38 -5.78 -8.25
N VAL A 239 13.96 -5.89 -6.98
CA VAL A 239 12.62 -5.53 -6.51
C VAL A 239 12.71 -4.43 -5.47
N GLY A 240 12.12 -3.27 -5.73
CA GLY A 240 11.97 -2.18 -4.77
C GLY A 240 10.78 -2.43 -3.87
N LEU A 241 11.03 -2.56 -2.56
CA LEU A 241 10.01 -2.78 -1.53
C LEU A 241 10.06 -1.66 -0.51
N ILE A 242 8.91 -1.14 -0.10
CA ILE A 242 8.84 -0.05 0.88
C ILE A 242 8.44 -0.63 2.24
N GLY A 243 9.11 -0.21 3.31
CA GLY A 243 8.77 -0.56 4.70
C GLY A 243 7.86 0.47 5.37
N ALA A 244 7.30 0.12 6.52
CA ALA A 244 6.51 1.08 7.30
C ALA A 244 7.42 2.19 7.84
N ARG A 245 7.05 3.45 7.67
CA ARG A 245 7.83 4.60 8.16
C ARG A 245 7.22 5.15 9.45
N LEU A 246 7.94 5.03 10.56
CA LEU A 246 7.47 5.42 11.91
C LEU A 246 8.34 6.48 12.57
N GLU A 247 9.17 7.15 11.77
CA GLU A 247 10.11 8.17 12.25
C GLU A 247 9.39 9.47 12.65
N LYS A 248 8.34 9.86 11.92
CA LYS A 248 7.52 11.04 12.20
C LYS A 248 6.20 10.66 12.88
N PRO A 249 5.94 11.11 14.12
CA PRO A 249 4.68 10.83 14.82
C PRO A 249 3.45 11.39 14.11
N GLY A 250 2.34 10.66 14.19
CA GLY A 250 1.00 11.12 13.78
C GLY A 250 0.72 11.12 12.28
N VAL A 251 1.65 10.66 11.43
CA VAL A 251 1.49 10.60 9.96
C VAL A 251 2.02 9.28 9.40
N MET A 252 1.69 8.96 8.14
CA MET A 252 2.07 7.69 7.49
C MET A 252 1.63 6.49 8.36
N GLU A 253 2.32 5.34 8.29
CA GLU A 253 1.89 4.16 9.06
C GLU A 253 2.03 4.32 10.58
N TYR A 254 2.64 5.40 11.10
CA TYR A 254 2.59 5.70 12.54
C TYR A 254 1.14 5.79 13.03
N GLN A 255 0.25 6.39 12.23
CA GLN A 255 -1.16 6.62 12.59
C GLN A 255 -1.90 5.34 12.96
N GLU A 256 -1.60 4.23 12.28
CA GLU A 256 -2.28 2.95 12.50
C GLU A 256 -1.48 2.00 13.40
N LEU A 257 -0.14 2.13 13.43
CA LEU A 257 0.74 1.20 14.14
C LEU A 257 1.10 1.64 15.57
N VAL A 258 1.03 2.92 15.89
CA VAL A 258 1.41 3.45 17.20
C VAL A 258 0.21 4.14 17.84
N VAL A 259 -0.22 3.60 18.98
CA VAL A 259 -1.26 4.18 19.81
C VAL A 259 -0.56 4.99 20.92
N ASN A 260 -0.69 6.31 20.87
CA ASN A 260 -0.06 7.20 21.86
C ASN A 260 -0.97 7.45 23.08
N GLU A 261 -0.40 7.96 24.16
CA GLU A 261 -1.15 8.24 25.41
C GLU A 261 -2.34 9.21 25.20
N ASP A 262 -2.23 10.16 24.28
CA ASP A 262 -3.29 11.13 23.99
C ASP A 262 -4.50 10.46 23.31
N GLU A 263 -4.28 9.53 22.38
CA GLU A 263 -5.34 8.72 21.77
C GLU A 263 -6.03 7.83 22.81
N ILE A 264 -5.26 7.25 23.74
CA ILE A 264 -5.79 6.45 24.84
C ILE A 264 -6.67 7.31 25.75
N ARG A 265 -6.23 8.54 26.05
CA ARG A 265 -6.96 9.49 26.88
C ARG A 265 -8.24 9.98 26.19
N ASN A 266 -8.17 10.36 24.93
CA ASN A 266 -9.32 10.81 24.15
C ASN A 266 -10.37 9.68 23.98
N ASP A 267 -9.92 8.43 23.80
CA ASP A 267 -10.81 7.27 23.79
C ASP A 267 -11.47 7.04 25.17
N ALA A 268 -10.72 7.22 26.27
CA ALA A 268 -11.27 7.12 27.61
C ALA A 268 -12.29 8.24 27.92
N GLU A 269 -12.00 9.48 27.54
CA GLU A 269 -12.90 10.62 27.69
C GLU A 269 -14.17 10.45 26.83
N ASN A 270 -14.05 9.94 25.60
CA ASN A 270 -15.20 9.61 24.75
C ASN A 270 -16.03 8.46 25.32
N ARG A 271 -15.40 7.42 25.89
CA ARG A 271 -16.11 6.32 26.60
C ARG A 271 -16.84 6.85 27.84
N ASP A 272 -16.22 7.74 28.61
CA ASP A 272 -16.83 8.35 29.78
C ASP A 272 -18.02 9.24 29.39
N LEU A 273 -17.91 10.04 28.33
CA LEU A 273 -19.01 10.83 27.77
C LEU A 273 -20.19 9.96 27.28
N LEU A 274 -19.91 8.82 26.63
CA LEU A 274 -20.91 7.82 26.23
C LEU A 274 -21.57 7.15 27.46
N SER A 275 -20.79 6.86 28.50
CA SER A 275 -21.30 6.31 29.77
C SER A 275 -22.16 7.31 30.54
N LEU A 276 -21.84 8.61 30.47
CA LEU A 276 -22.60 9.71 31.08
C LEU A 276 -23.89 9.97 30.31
N ALA A 277 -23.86 9.94 28.98
CA ALA A 277 -25.04 10.08 28.12
C ALA A 277 -26.07 8.95 28.31
N THR A 278 -25.60 7.73 28.62
CA THR A 278 -26.43 6.56 28.93
C THR A 278 -26.94 6.53 30.38
N GLN A 279 -26.42 7.38 31.26
CA GLN A 279 -26.85 7.53 32.66
C GLN A 279 -27.86 8.66 32.88
N THR A 280 -28.14 9.51 31.88
CA THR A 280 -29.23 10.48 31.96
C THR A 280 -30.58 9.75 31.99
N PRO A 281 -31.38 9.87 33.07
CA PRO A 281 -32.64 9.15 33.16
C PRO A 281 -33.61 9.69 32.12
N VAL A 282 -33.99 8.84 31.18
CA VAL A 282 -35.15 9.06 30.31
C VAL A 282 -36.37 9.26 31.23
N PRO A 283 -37.17 10.33 31.08
CA PRO A 283 -38.40 10.47 31.84
C PRO A 283 -39.28 9.26 31.58
N ARG A 284 -39.66 8.52 32.62
CA ARG A 284 -40.66 7.44 32.51
C ARG A 284 -41.95 8.05 31.98
N PHE A 285 -42.26 7.78 30.72
CA PHE A 285 -43.63 7.86 30.25
C PHE A 285 -44.41 6.71 30.90
N SER A 286 -45.46 7.06 31.64
CA SER A 286 -46.39 6.14 32.27
C SER A 286 -47.08 5.25 31.24
N GLU A 287 -47.20 3.96 31.54
CA GLU A 287 -47.75 2.87 30.73
C GLU A 287 -49.28 2.94 30.48
N GLU A 288 -49.82 4.07 30.01
CA GLU A 288 -51.28 4.20 29.79
C GLU A 288 -51.73 4.52 28.36
N GLN A 289 -50.87 4.38 27.33
CA GLN A 289 -51.27 4.63 25.94
C GLN A 289 -50.84 3.55 24.91
N SER A 290 -50.64 2.30 25.31
CA SER A 290 -50.39 1.17 24.39
C SER A 290 -51.67 0.43 23.93
N LYS A 291 -52.78 1.15 23.73
CA LYS A 291 -54.05 0.53 23.30
C LYS A 291 -54.84 1.34 22.27
N TYR A 292 -54.17 1.79 21.21
CA TYR A 292 -54.83 2.12 19.94
C TYR A 292 -53.78 2.02 18.83
N ASN A 293 -54.11 1.29 17.76
CA ASN A 293 -53.29 0.99 16.57
C ASN A 293 -52.45 -0.28 16.62
N VAL A 294 -53.13 -1.40 16.85
CA VAL A 294 -52.84 -2.66 16.14
C VAL A 294 -54.17 -3.06 15.50
N ASP A 295 -54.14 -3.40 14.20
CA ASP A 295 -55.21 -4.05 13.43
C ASP A 295 -56.44 -3.25 12.98
N ARG A 296 -56.22 -2.25 12.12
CA ARG A 296 -57.21 -1.83 11.09
C ARG A 296 -56.68 -1.98 9.66
N ALA A 297 -55.86 -3.00 9.44
CA ALA A 297 -55.31 -3.38 8.14
C ALA A 297 -55.61 -4.86 7.82
N ALA A 298 -56.87 -5.27 8.01
CA ALA A 298 -57.42 -6.46 7.41
C ALA A 298 -58.88 -6.18 7.03
N GLN A 299 -59.26 -6.56 5.81
CA GLN A 299 -60.60 -6.50 5.20
C GLN A 299 -60.98 -5.22 4.45
N SER A 300 -60.57 -5.15 3.18
CA SER A 300 -61.54 -5.17 2.07
C SER A 300 -60.78 -5.31 0.75
N GLN A 301 -60.73 -6.54 0.23
CA GLN A 301 -60.51 -6.80 -1.19
C GLN A 301 -61.76 -6.39 -1.99
N GLU A 302 -61.53 -6.26 -3.30
CA GLU A 302 -62.45 -6.35 -4.45
C GLU A 302 -62.96 -5.05 -5.10
N GLU A 303 -62.46 -4.89 -6.34
CA GLU A 303 -63.09 -4.42 -7.58
C GLU A 303 -63.60 -2.97 -7.66
N LEU A 304 -63.04 -2.19 -8.60
CA LEU A 304 -63.78 -1.85 -9.84
C LEU A 304 -62.94 -1.02 -10.83
N ILE A 305 -63.04 -1.49 -12.06
CA ILE A 305 -62.62 -1.03 -13.39
C ILE A 305 -62.82 0.49 -13.62
N ILE A 306 -61.83 1.13 -14.28
CA ILE A 306 -61.96 2.46 -14.88
C ILE A 306 -62.37 2.29 -16.35
N THR A 307 -63.47 2.93 -16.74
CA THR A 307 -63.78 3.31 -18.13
C THR A 307 -63.88 4.82 -18.23
N GLU A 308 -63.30 5.39 -19.30
CA GLU A 308 -63.35 6.80 -19.69
C GLU A 308 -64.80 7.29 -19.94
N GLU A 309 -65.11 8.54 -19.56
CA GLU A 309 -65.68 9.58 -20.45
C GLU A 309 -66.07 10.88 -19.72
N GLN A 310 -65.72 12.01 -20.36
CA GLN A 310 -66.46 13.28 -20.49
C GLN A 310 -66.55 14.32 -19.33
N LEU A 311 -66.06 15.53 -19.65
CA LEU A 311 -66.30 16.89 -19.10
C LEU A 311 -67.81 17.30 -19.15
N PRO A 312 -68.32 18.46 -18.65
CA PRO A 312 -67.65 19.71 -18.20
C PRO A 312 -68.26 20.43 -16.94
N ASP A 313 -67.61 21.55 -16.57
CA ASP A 313 -68.04 22.82 -15.92
C ASP A 313 -69.26 22.89 -14.97
N VAL A 314 -69.11 23.64 -13.86
CA VAL A 314 -69.84 24.89 -13.56
C VAL A 314 -69.36 25.48 -12.20
N ASP A 315 -69.14 26.80 -12.23
CA ASP A 315 -68.86 27.73 -11.13
C ASP A 315 -69.81 27.63 -9.93
N HIS A 316 -69.35 28.01 -8.73
CA HIS A 316 -69.99 29.07 -7.92
C HIS A 316 -69.15 29.47 -6.71
N GLU A 317 -68.87 30.77 -6.62
CA GLU A 317 -68.46 31.50 -5.43
C GLU A 317 -69.45 31.31 -4.29
N GLU A 318 -68.97 31.10 -3.06
CA GLU A 318 -69.56 31.80 -1.92
C GLU A 318 -68.60 31.91 -0.72
N THR A 319 -68.52 33.15 -0.24
CA THR A 319 -67.64 33.69 0.80
C THR A 319 -68.01 33.24 2.21
N ALA A 320 -66.98 33.03 3.03
CA ALA A 320 -67.00 32.54 4.41
C ALA A 320 -67.63 33.49 5.46
N PRO A 321 -68.03 32.95 6.64
CA PRO A 321 -67.96 33.65 7.91
C PRO A 321 -66.94 33.03 8.89
N PRO A 322 -66.48 33.77 9.92
CA PRO A 322 -65.15 33.60 10.50
C PRO A 322 -65.11 32.52 11.59
N ARG A 323 -64.14 31.60 11.50
CA ARG A 323 -63.83 30.65 12.59
C ARG A 323 -62.70 31.19 13.47
N ALA A 324 -63.03 31.30 14.76
CA ALA A 324 -62.11 31.58 15.84
C ALA A 324 -60.92 30.60 15.85
N LYS A 325 -59.74 31.15 16.17
CA LYS A 325 -58.44 30.46 16.23
C LYS A 325 -58.47 29.35 17.29
N LEU A 326 -58.19 28.12 16.87
CA LEU A 326 -57.68 27.03 17.72
C LEU A 326 -56.15 26.98 17.57
N PRO A 327 -55.38 26.79 18.66
CA PRO A 327 -53.93 26.88 18.63
C PRO A 327 -53.34 25.69 17.85
N LYS A 328 -52.56 25.98 16.81
CA LYS A 328 -51.66 25.00 16.21
C LYS A 328 -50.58 24.66 17.24
N GLN A 329 -50.65 23.50 17.86
CA GLN A 329 -49.46 22.90 18.45
C GLN A 329 -48.57 22.42 17.30
N ASN A 330 -47.58 23.24 16.96
CA ASN A 330 -46.43 22.80 16.19
C ASN A 330 -45.67 21.79 17.06
N VAL A 331 -45.93 20.50 16.86
CA VAL A 331 -45.01 19.46 17.30
C VAL A 331 -43.79 19.58 16.40
N LYS A 332 -42.65 19.97 17.00
CA LYS A 332 -41.37 20.20 16.34
C LYS A 332 -40.94 18.96 15.53
N THR A 333 -41.13 19.00 14.22
CA THR A 333 -40.44 18.10 13.27
C THR A 333 -38.93 18.36 13.27
N ASP A 334 -38.51 19.56 13.68
CA ASP A 334 -37.10 19.93 13.81
C ASP A 334 -36.32 19.02 14.76
N SER A 335 -36.92 18.51 15.85
CA SER A 335 -36.15 17.70 16.80
C SER A 335 -35.86 16.30 16.30
N VAL A 336 -36.71 15.71 15.44
CA VAL A 336 -36.49 14.36 14.90
C VAL A 336 -35.52 14.41 13.72
N GLU A 337 -35.64 15.42 12.84
CA GLU A 337 -34.66 15.65 11.78
C GLU A 337 -33.30 16.09 12.32
N GLN A 338 -33.26 16.88 13.39
CA GLN A 338 -32.01 17.26 14.06
C GLN A 338 -31.41 16.08 14.83
N THR A 339 -32.22 15.21 15.44
CA THR A 339 -31.72 13.97 16.06
C THR A 339 -31.27 12.95 15.01
N LEU A 340 -31.93 12.86 13.85
CA LEU A 340 -31.52 12.03 12.70
C LEU A 340 -30.26 12.56 12.03
N LYS A 341 -30.13 13.88 11.83
CA LYS A 341 -28.86 14.51 11.42
C LYS A 341 -27.78 14.29 12.45
N GLU A 342 -28.09 14.42 13.74
CA GLU A 342 -27.14 14.12 14.81
C GLU A 342 -26.86 12.62 14.96
N THR A 343 -27.68 11.70 14.43
CA THR A 343 -27.38 10.25 14.42
C THR A 343 -26.67 9.82 13.14
N GLU A 344 -26.93 10.48 12.02
CA GLU A 344 -26.14 10.38 10.78
C GLU A 344 -24.74 11.02 10.96
N ASP A 345 -24.64 12.14 11.68
CA ASP A 345 -23.36 12.78 12.08
C ASP A 345 -22.67 12.01 13.24
N ARG A 346 -23.40 11.24 14.05
CA ARG A 346 -22.84 10.36 15.11
C ARG A 346 -22.40 8.99 14.60
N HIS A 347 -22.69 8.63 13.35
CA HIS A 347 -21.86 7.65 12.65
C HIS A 347 -20.52 8.31 12.32
N THR A 348 -19.72 8.39 13.38
CA THR A 348 -18.27 8.61 13.47
C THR A 348 -17.68 9.02 12.13
N PHE A 349 -17.31 10.30 11.98
CA PHE A 349 -16.44 10.77 10.90
C PHE A 349 -15.45 9.66 10.52
N LEU A 350 -15.72 8.90 9.46
CA LEU A 350 -14.78 7.91 8.98
C LEU A 350 -13.60 8.75 8.55
N THR A 351 -12.52 8.74 9.32
CA THR A 351 -11.27 9.39 8.94
C THR A 351 -10.53 8.47 7.98
N THR A 352 -9.52 8.99 7.27
CA THR A 352 -8.66 8.13 6.48
C THR A 352 -7.96 7.09 7.38
N LYS A 353 -7.61 7.41 8.63
CA LYS A 353 -7.14 6.42 9.62
C LYS A 353 -8.13 5.25 9.79
N GLN A 354 -9.43 5.53 9.96
CA GLN A 354 -10.44 4.47 10.10
C GLN A 354 -10.50 3.57 8.86
N LEU A 355 -10.39 4.12 7.65
CA LEU A 355 -10.34 3.34 6.41
C LEU A 355 -9.17 2.33 6.42
N PHE A 356 -7.98 2.74 6.84
CA PHE A 356 -6.81 1.84 6.93
C PHE A 356 -6.96 0.81 8.05
N LEU A 357 -7.50 1.20 9.21
CA LEU A 357 -7.80 0.26 10.29
C LEU A 357 -8.80 -0.81 9.84
N ASP A 358 -9.90 -0.41 9.19
CA ASP A 358 -10.91 -1.32 8.65
C ASP A 358 -10.32 -2.28 7.60
N PHE A 359 -9.44 -1.78 6.72
CA PHE A 359 -8.73 -2.61 5.75
C PHE A 359 -7.91 -3.71 6.42
N TYR A 360 -7.20 -3.38 7.50
CA TYR A 360 -6.46 -4.36 8.30
C TYR A 360 -7.35 -5.13 9.28
N GLY A 361 -8.67 -4.88 9.34
CA GLY A 361 -9.59 -5.52 10.28
C GLY A 361 -9.30 -5.18 11.74
N GLU A 362 -8.85 -3.95 12.00
CA GLU A 362 -8.65 -3.37 13.32
C GLU A 362 -9.85 -2.51 13.72
N GLN A 363 -10.22 -2.54 15.01
CA GLN A 363 -11.39 -1.83 15.51
C GLN A 363 -11.04 -0.94 16.70
N LEU A 364 -11.59 0.27 16.69
CA LEU A 364 -11.56 1.19 17.81
C LEU A 364 -12.76 0.94 18.74
N PRO A 365 -12.63 1.26 20.04
CA PRO A 365 -11.41 1.70 20.72
C PRO A 365 -10.48 0.52 21.05
N TYR A 366 -9.17 0.76 21.14
CA TYR A 366 -8.19 -0.32 21.32
C TYR A 366 -8.34 -1.09 22.65
N ASN A 367 -8.12 -2.41 22.62
CA ASN A 367 -7.95 -3.25 23.81
C ASN A 367 -6.46 -3.48 24.10
N LEU A 368 -5.85 -2.55 24.85
CA LEU A 368 -4.43 -2.53 25.15
C LEU A 368 -3.98 -3.57 26.21
N GLU A 369 -4.92 -4.28 26.84
CA GLU A 369 -4.59 -5.38 27.77
C GLU A 369 -4.04 -6.60 27.04
N ASN A 370 -4.31 -6.72 25.72
CA ASN A 370 -3.77 -7.79 24.90
C ASN A 370 -2.29 -7.54 24.57
N SER A 371 -1.41 -8.02 25.44
CA SER A 371 0.05 -7.83 25.32
C SER A 371 0.72 -8.54 24.14
N THR A 372 0.07 -9.51 23.51
CA THR A 372 0.59 -10.13 22.27
C THR A 372 0.28 -9.27 21.06
N LYS A 373 -0.88 -8.60 21.06
CA LYS A 373 -1.29 -7.66 20.02
C LYS A 373 -0.62 -6.29 20.18
N PHE A 374 -0.54 -5.77 21.40
CA PHE A 374 0.01 -4.45 21.68
C PHE A 374 1.27 -4.56 22.53
N ALA A 375 2.42 -4.24 21.94
CA ALA A 375 3.69 -4.15 22.66
C ALA A 375 3.86 -2.74 23.25
N LYS A 376 4.06 -2.64 24.56
CA LYS A 376 4.34 -1.37 25.22
C LYS A 376 5.72 -0.84 24.81
N LEU A 377 5.77 0.38 24.30
CA LEU A 377 6.99 1.08 23.92
C LEU A 377 7.57 1.88 25.09
N ARG A 378 8.82 2.33 24.93
CA ARG A 378 9.40 3.34 25.82
C ARG A 378 8.65 4.66 25.61
N GLY A 379 8.21 5.28 26.71
CA GLY A 379 7.48 6.55 26.66
C GLY A 379 5.96 6.43 26.84
N GLY A 380 5.41 5.22 27.05
CA GLY A 380 3.99 5.04 27.37
C GLY A 380 3.13 4.56 26.20
N ASP A 381 3.56 4.84 24.96
CA ASP A 381 2.91 4.39 23.73
C ASP A 381 2.82 2.87 23.59
N TYR A 382 1.91 2.41 22.74
CA TYR A 382 1.74 1.01 22.38
C TYR A 382 1.93 0.80 20.88
N PHE A 383 2.56 -0.31 20.51
CA PHE A 383 2.79 -0.71 19.13
C PHE A 383 1.87 -1.88 18.76
N ASN A 384 1.13 -1.76 17.65
CA ASN A 384 0.22 -2.80 17.18
C ASN A 384 0.96 -3.87 16.36
N ASN A 385 1.40 -4.94 17.03
CA ASN A 385 2.11 -6.06 16.41
C ASN A 385 1.30 -6.71 15.29
N GLN A 386 0.00 -6.95 15.51
CA GLN A 386 -0.84 -7.67 14.54
C GLN A 386 -1.05 -6.86 13.26
N LEU A 387 -1.26 -5.55 13.37
CA LEU A 387 -1.39 -4.68 12.19
C LEU A 387 -0.05 -4.58 11.45
N TYR A 388 1.07 -4.54 12.17
CA TYR A 388 2.41 -4.55 11.58
C TYR A 388 2.67 -5.83 10.77
N GLU A 389 2.35 -7.00 11.33
CA GLU A 389 2.45 -8.28 10.62
C GLU A 389 1.59 -8.27 9.35
N LYS A 390 0.32 -7.83 9.43
CA LYS A 390 -0.58 -7.74 8.27
C LYS A 390 -0.02 -6.83 7.18
N ARG A 391 0.50 -5.67 7.55
CA ARG A 391 1.16 -4.74 6.62
C ARG A 391 2.33 -5.45 5.94
N LEU A 392 3.23 -6.04 6.71
CA LEU A 392 4.42 -6.73 6.19
C LEU A 392 4.07 -7.88 5.25
N SER A 393 3.03 -8.66 5.57
CA SER A 393 2.58 -9.79 4.76
C SER A 393 2.36 -9.41 3.29
N LEU A 394 1.79 -8.24 3.02
CA LEU A 394 1.52 -7.81 1.65
C LEU A 394 2.83 -7.62 0.85
N SER A 395 3.81 -6.94 1.43
CA SER A 395 5.12 -6.75 0.78
C SER A 395 5.90 -8.06 0.64
N ILE A 396 5.80 -8.96 1.63
CA ILE A 396 6.48 -10.26 1.62
C ILE A 396 5.86 -11.16 0.55
N ASP A 397 4.53 -11.25 0.50
CA ASP A 397 3.82 -12.02 -0.51
C ASP A 397 4.14 -11.50 -1.91
N THR A 398 4.10 -10.18 -2.11
CA THR A 398 4.47 -9.56 -3.39
C THR A 398 5.88 -9.96 -3.81
N LEU A 399 6.88 -9.90 -2.91
CA LEU A 399 8.24 -10.32 -3.23
C LEU A 399 8.33 -11.81 -3.60
N LEU A 400 7.70 -12.69 -2.82
CA LEU A 400 7.80 -14.13 -3.02
C LEU A 400 7.08 -14.57 -4.31
N ILE A 401 5.88 -14.04 -4.56
CA ILE A 401 5.11 -14.34 -5.77
C ILE A 401 5.84 -13.81 -7.01
N GLU A 402 6.38 -12.59 -6.96
CA GLU A 402 7.18 -12.00 -8.04
C GLU A 402 8.43 -12.84 -8.33
N ALA A 403 9.21 -13.19 -7.30
CA ALA A 403 10.41 -13.99 -7.45
C ALA A 403 10.11 -15.37 -8.06
N ASN A 404 9.02 -16.01 -7.61
CA ASN A 404 8.56 -17.28 -8.15
C ASN A 404 8.19 -17.17 -9.63
N ALA A 405 7.39 -16.16 -10.00
CA ALA A 405 6.94 -15.95 -11.37
C ALA A 405 8.12 -15.65 -12.32
N ARG A 406 9.09 -14.84 -11.89
CA ARG A 406 10.32 -14.57 -12.66
C ARG A 406 11.16 -15.83 -12.88
N ALA A 407 11.30 -16.64 -11.83
CA ALA A 407 12.04 -17.90 -11.91
C ALA A 407 11.34 -18.93 -12.81
N GLU A 408 10.01 -19.05 -12.72
CA GLU A 408 9.21 -19.89 -13.59
C GLU A 408 9.34 -19.47 -15.06
N ALA A 409 9.17 -18.18 -15.36
CA ALA A 409 9.31 -17.64 -16.72
C ALA A 409 10.72 -17.86 -17.29
N GLY A 410 11.75 -17.82 -16.44
CA GLY A 410 13.14 -18.10 -16.80
C GLY A 410 13.53 -19.59 -16.81
N ASN A 411 12.58 -20.50 -16.54
CA ASN A 411 12.81 -21.94 -16.35
C ASN A 411 13.96 -22.22 -15.37
N GLN A 412 13.91 -21.56 -14.23
CA GLN A 412 14.99 -21.39 -13.27
C GLN A 412 14.45 -21.47 -11.83
N MET A 413 15.37 -21.47 -10.85
CA MET A 413 15.03 -21.46 -9.42
C MET A 413 15.58 -20.19 -8.79
N ALA A 414 14.74 -19.40 -8.13
CA ALA A 414 15.17 -18.17 -7.48
C ALA A 414 15.97 -18.42 -6.19
N PHE A 415 17.11 -17.74 -6.08
CA PHE A 415 17.74 -17.36 -4.83
C PHE A 415 17.28 -15.94 -4.48
N VAL A 416 16.54 -15.77 -3.39
CA VAL A 416 15.96 -14.48 -2.99
C VAL A 416 16.79 -13.83 -1.88
N TYR A 417 17.39 -12.69 -2.17
CA TYR A 417 18.12 -11.87 -1.21
C TYR A 417 17.20 -10.78 -0.62
N VAL A 418 16.93 -10.88 0.67
CA VAL A 418 16.00 -10.03 1.41
C VAL A 418 16.75 -9.00 2.24
N VAL A 419 16.45 -7.72 2.02
CA VAL A 419 16.87 -6.62 2.90
C VAL A 419 15.70 -6.26 3.82
N GLY A 420 15.98 -5.96 5.08
CA GLY A 420 14.96 -5.50 6.03
C GLY A 420 14.33 -4.18 5.59
N ILE A 421 13.02 -4.17 5.33
CA ILE A 421 12.25 -2.98 4.96
C ILE A 421 11.69 -2.29 6.21
N GLY A 422 11.97 -0.99 6.39
CA GLY A 422 11.50 -0.22 7.55
C GLY A 422 12.16 -0.59 8.89
N LEU A 423 13.20 -1.42 8.88
CA LEU A 423 13.94 -1.86 10.09
C LEU A 423 15.17 -1.00 10.43
N GLY A 424 15.44 0.02 9.61
CA GLY A 424 16.49 1.02 9.82
C GLY A 424 16.06 2.13 10.77
N VAL A 425 16.28 3.39 10.37
CA VAL A 425 15.88 4.58 11.16
C VAL A 425 14.36 4.70 11.35
N TRP A 426 13.57 3.95 10.58
CA TRP A 426 12.11 3.98 10.66
C TRP A 426 11.50 3.09 11.74
N LYS A 427 12.28 2.22 12.41
CA LYS A 427 11.71 1.38 13.47
C LYS A 427 11.55 2.16 14.77
N ARG A 428 10.46 1.89 15.49
CA ARG A 428 10.20 2.39 16.85
C ARG A 428 10.97 1.60 17.90
N SER A 429 11.16 0.30 17.69
CA SER A 429 11.89 -0.54 18.64
C SER A 429 12.45 -1.82 18.02
N GLY A 430 13.38 -2.46 18.73
CA GLY A 430 14.06 -3.66 18.24
C GLY A 430 13.18 -4.91 18.12
N HIS A 431 11.99 -4.97 18.73
CA HIS A 431 11.13 -6.16 18.58
C HIS A 431 10.54 -6.28 17.16
N GLN A 432 10.49 -5.19 16.40
CA GLN A 432 10.05 -5.21 15.00
C GLN A 432 10.93 -6.12 14.13
N ASP A 433 12.21 -6.31 14.47
CA ASP A 433 13.10 -7.25 13.77
C ASP A 433 12.59 -8.69 13.93
N ALA A 434 12.06 -9.05 15.10
CA ALA A 434 11.48 -10.38 15.36
C ALA A 434 10.13 -10.56 14.65
N LEU A 435 9.25 -9.55 14.72
CA LEU A 435 7.96 -9.58 14.00
C LEU A 435 8.16 -9.72 12.49
N PHE A 436 9.17 -9.05 11.93
CA PHE A 436 9.51 -9.17 10.52
C PHE A 436 9.87 -10.61 10.14
N MET A 437 10.77 -11.24 10.89
CA MET A 437 11.19 -12.62 10.65
C MET A 437 10.06 -13.63 10.85
N GLU A 438 9.24 -13.43 11.89
CA GLU A 438 8.09 -14.29 12.17
C GLU A 438 7.04 -14.18 11.05
N THR A 439 6.72 -12.97 10.61
CA THR A 439 5.80 -12.74 9.49
C THR A 439 6.30 -13.43 8.23
N PHE A 440 7.60 -13.28 7.92
CA PHE A 440 8.20 -13.90 6.76
C PHE A 440 8.09 -15.44 6.81
N ALA A 441 8.37 -16.05 7.97
CA ALA A 441 8.20 -17.49 8.17
C ALA A 441 6.73 -17.93 8.00
N LYS A 442 5.77 -17.17 8.57
CA LYS A 442 4.33 -17.42 8.40
C LYS A 442 3.92 -17.39 6.93
N ARG A 443 4.40 -16.40 6.15
CA ARG A 443 4.07 -16.25 4.72
C ARG A 443 4.70 -17.32 3.85
N ILE A 444 5.97 -17.65 4.06
CA ILE A 444 6.64 -18.78 3.39
C ILE A 444 5.85 -20.08 3.59
N ASN A 445 5.48 -20.38 4.84
CA ASN A 445 4.72 -21.59 5.15
C ASN A 445 3.35 -21.59 4.45
N PHE A 446 2.65 -20.45 4.50
CA PHE A 446 1.33 -20.30 3.88
C PHE A 446 1.38 -20.49 2.36
N LEU A 447 2.38 -19.91 1.68
CA LEU A 447 2.53 -19.95 0.22
C LEU A 447 3.30 -21.17 -0.29
N SER A 448 3.77 -22.06 0.59
CA SER A 448 4.69 -23.15 0.24
C SER A 448 4.21 -24.08 -0.89
N SER A 449 2.89 -24.22 -1.07
CA SER A 449 2.31 -25.05 -2.15
C SER A 449 2.29 -24.35 -3.51
N THR A 450 2.44 -23.03 -3.56
CA THR A 450 2.46 -22.22 -4.78
C THR A 450 3.84 -21.69 -5.13
N LEU A 451 4.76 -21.61 -4.17
CA LEU A 451 6.16 -21.21 -4.38
C LEU A 451 7.02 -22.39 -4.87
N THR A 452 6.77 -22.85 -6.10
CA THR A 452 7.46 -24.00 -6.71
C THR A 452 8.86 -23.70 -7.25
N ASN A 453 9.19 -22.43 -7.46
CA ASN A 453 10.40 -21.97 -8.15
C ASN A 453 11.32 -21.12 -7.27
N ILE A 454 11.20 -21.22 -5.93
CA ILE A 454 12.13 -20.60 -4.98
C ILE A 454 13.00 -21.69 -4.35
N ALA A 455 14.32 -21.58 -4.53
CA ALA A 455 15.28 -22.51 -3.94
C ALA A 455 15.74 -22.06 -2.55
N ASP A 456 16.12 -20.79 -2.41
CA ASP A 456 16.77 -20.25 -1.21
C ASP A 456 16.28 -18.84 -0.90
N ILE A 457 16.20 -18.51 0.39
CA ILE A 457 15.94 -17.14 0.86
C ILE A 457 17.04 -16.75 1.85
N CYS A 458 17.75 -15.67 1.54
CA CYS A 458 18.86 -15.14 2.33
C CYS A 458 18.48 -13.78 2.93
N PHE A 459 18.51 -13.67 4.25
CA PHE A 459 18.20 -12.42 4.95
C PHE A 459 19.47 -11.65 5.29
N SER A 460 19.57 -10.43 4.79
CA SER A 460 20.68 -9.52 5.06
C SER A 460 20.46 -8.69 6.31
N TYR A 461 21.52 -8.46 7.08
CA TYR A 461 21.53 -7.67 8.32
C TYR A 461 20.72 -8.28 9.50
N ILE A 462 20.41 -9.58 9.48
CA ILE A 462 19.63 -10.28 10.53
C ILE A 462 20.45 -11.43 11.15
N LYS A 463 20.65 -11.41 12.48
CA LYS A 463 21.49 -12.37 13.22
C LYS A 463 20.72 -13.65 13.58
N TYR A 464 20.98 -14.76 12.88
CA TYR A 464 20.49 -16.10 13.24
C TYR A 464 21.47 -17.18 12.74
N SER A 465 21.48 -18.38 13.35
CA SER A 465 22.65 -19.27 13.33
C SER A 465 22.59 -20.55 12.49
N SER A 466 21.53 -20.84 11.74
CA SER A 466 21.54 -21.98 10.80
C SER A 466 20.43 -21.96 9.76
N CYS A 467 20.70 -22.61 8.62
CA CYS A 467 19.76 -22.91 7.56
C CYS A 467 20.01 -24.31 6.96
N GLY A 468 19.69 -25.36 7.72
CA GLY A 468 19.58 -26.72 7.20
C GLY A 468 20.69 -27.20 6.24
N ASN A 469 20.29 -27.86 5.15
CA ASN A 469 21.13 -28.70 4.28
C ASN A 469 21.04 -28.37 2.76
N TYR A 470 20.86 -27.12 2.36
CA TYR A 470 20.44 -26.76 0.97
C TYR A 470 21.59 -26.33 0.04
N GLN A 471 21.35 -26.47 -1.28
CA GLN A 471 22.29 -26.13 -2.35
C GLN A 471 21.70 -25.08 -3.30
N ASN A 472 22.57 -24.25 -3.88
CA ASN A 472 22.26 -23.07 -4.69
C ASN A 472 21.43 -23.37 -5.95
N GLY A 473 20.34 -22.63 -6.15
CA GLY A 473 19.59 -22.53 -7.42
C GLY A 473 20.14 -21.48 -8.39
N ASN A 474 19.72 -21.55 -9.66
CA ASN A 474 20.07 -20.61 -10.73
C ASN A 474 18.95 -19.56 -10.90
N LEU A 475 19.15 -18.34 -10.36
CA LEU A 475 18.55 -17.02 -10.69
C LEU A 475 18.61 -16.16 -9.42
N LEU A 476 19.34 -15.04 -9.42
CA LEU A 476 19.43 -14.14 -8.26
C LEU A 476 18.30 -13.08 -8.29
N VAL A 477 17.44 -13.08 -7.28
CA VAL A 477 16.43 -12.03 -7.03
C VAL A 477 16.83 -11.23 -5.80
N VAL A 478 17.01 -9.92 -5.95
CA VAL A 478 17.48 -9.02 -4.89
C VAL A 478 16.39 -8.01 -4.56
N SER A 479 16.02 -7.89 -3.28
CA SER A 479 15.20 -6.77 -2.82
C SER A 479 16.06 -5.61 -2.32
N TYR A 480 15.58 -4.37 -2.51
CA TYR A 480 16.10 -3.21 -1.79
C TYR A 480 14.98 -2.47 -1.06
N ALA A 481 15.32 -1.86 0.07
CA ALA A 481 14.40 -1.00 0.80
C ALA A 481 14.30 0.34 0.05
N TRP A 482 13.08 0.73 -0.31
CA TRP A 482 12.75 1.97 -1.01
C TRP A 482 11.90 2.92 -0.15
N ASP A 483 11.94 4.21 -0.45
CA ASP A 483 11.13 5.27 0.14
C ASP A 483 9.77 5.48 -0.55
N GLY A 484 8.71 5.48 0.25
CA GLY A 484 7.33 5.67 -0.22
C GLY A 484 7.04 7.03 -0.85
N ASN A 485 7.91 8.02 -0.65
CA ASN A 485 7.72 9.38 -1.18
C ASN A 485 8.98 9.95 -1.88
N ALA A 486 9.95 9.09 -2.23
CA ALA A 486 11.14 9.47 -2.99
C ALA A 486 11.22 8.71 -4.33
N LEU A 487 11.92 9.26 -5.32
CA LEU A 487 12.29 8.50 -6.51
C LEU A 487 13.25 7.36 -6.14
N PRO A 488 13.33 6.29 -6.96
CA PRO A 488 14.29 5.20 -6.73
C PRO A 488 15.71 5.73 -6.54
N GLY A 489 16.36 5.28 -5.48
CA GLY A 489 17.70 5.72 -5.08
C GLY A 489 17.72 6.81 -4.01
N ASN A 490 16.62 7.55 -3.78
CA ASN A 490 16.46 8.57 -2.73
C ASN A 490 17.73 9.45 -2.55
N GLU A 491 18.54 9.24 -1.52
CA GLU A 491 19.76 10.01 -1.23
C GLU A 491 20.84 9.92 -2.32
N PHE A 492 20.71 8.95 -3.24
CA PHE A 492 21.47 8.88 -4.49
C PHE A 492 21.46 10.22 -5.20
N TRP A 493 20.28 10.84 -5.37
CA TRP A 493 20.13 12.10 -6.11
C TRP A 493 20.80 13.30 -5.44
N MET A 494 21.23 13.17 -4.17
CA MET A 494 22.06 14.15 -3.46
C MET A 494 23.57 13.84 -3.55
N GLY A 495 23.97 12.82 -4.31
CA GLY A 495 25.35 12.32 -4.36
C GLY A 495 25.77 11.52 -3.13
N GLN A 496 24.84 11.13 -2.25
CA GLN A 496 25.15 10.36 -1.04
C GLN A 496 25.16 8.85 -1.32
N LEU A 497 26.11 8.41 -2.13
CA LEU A 497 26.19 7.05 -2.70
C LEU A 497 26.34 5.88 -1.70
N ALA A 498 26.41 6.17 -0.39
CA ALA A 498 26.63 5.17 0.65
C ALA A 498 25.80 5.38 1.92
N ALA A 499 24.81 6.29 1.89
CA ALA A 499 24.04 6.68 3.08
C ALA A 499 23.11 5.57 3.59
N SER A 500 22.41 4.88 2.69
CA SER A 500 21.39 3.90 3.03
C SER A 500 21.35 2.73 2.02
N GLY A 501 20.28 1.94 2.02
CA GLY A 501 20.07 0.88 1.04
C GLY A 501 19.71 1.40 -0.35
N ASP A 502 18.98 2.51 -0.43
CA ASP A 502 18.55 3.16 -1.66
C ASP A 502 19.73 3.58 -2.57
N PRO A 503 20.69 4.41 -2.12
CA PRO A 503 21.83 4.79 -2.94
C PRO A 503 22.75 3.63 -3.21
N ALA A 504 22.81 2.63 -2.32
CA ALA A 504 23.61 1.43 -2.56
C ALA A 504 23.05 0.62 -3.73
N ALA A 505 21.73 0.46 -3.82
CA ALA A 505 21.05 -0.19 -4.93
C ALA A 505 21.18 0.62 -6.23
N ALA A 506 20.94 1.94 -6.18
CA ALA A 506 21.10 2.83 -7.33
C ALA A 506 22.55 2.89 -7.82
N SER A 507 23.52 2.65 -6.94
CA SER A 507 24.94 2.62 -7.29
C SER A 507 25.43 1.25 -7.77
N SER A 508 24.62 0.20 -7.72
CA SER A 508 25.01 -1.14 -8.17
C SER A 508 24.17 -1.65 -9.35
N THR A 509 23.06 -0.98 -9.66
CA THR A 509 22.04 -1.41 -10.64
C THR A 509 21.46 -0.23 -11.42
N GLN A 510 20.59 -0.52 -12.40
CA GLN A 510 20.00 0.50 -13.26
C GLN A 510 18.72 1.15 -12.67
N ILE A 511 18.39 0.97 -11.38
CA ILE A 511 17.08 1.41 -10.82
C ILE A 511 16.81 2.91 -10.98
N ALA A 512 17.84 3.76 -11.02
CA ALA A 512 17.68 5.21 -11.21
C ALA A 512 17.14 5.58 -12.60
N GLU A 513 17.29 4.68 -13.59
CA GLU A 513 16.69 4.81 -14.92
C GLU A 513 15.48 3.88 -15.09
N LEU A 514 15.61 2.59 -14.76
CA LEU A 514 14.58 1.60 -15.06
C LEU A 514 13.36 1.67 -14.15
N HIS A 515 13.53 2.01 -12.87
CA HIS A 515 12.41 2.14 -11.94
C HIS A 515 11.87 3.58 -11.87
N ASN A 516 12.47 4.51 -12.61
CA ASN A 516 12.09 5.92 -12.60
C ASN A 516 11.00 6.19 -13.66
N PRO A 517 9.76 6.52 -13.27
CA PRO A 517 8.64 6.68 -14.22
C PRO A 517 8.78 7.94 -15.11
N HIS A 518 9.70 8.85 -14.77
CA HIS A 518 10.02 10.02 -15.60
C HIS A 518 11.02 9.67 -16.72
N ILE A 519 11.66 8.51 -16.66
CA ILE A 519 12.67 8.05 -17.63
C ILE A 519 12.16 6.82 -18.39
N ASN A 520 11.67 5.80 -17.68
CA ASN A 520 11.18 4.57 -18.28
C ASN A 520 9.64 4.61 -18.43
N PRO A 521 9.10 4.73 -19.65
CA PRO A 521 7.66 4.81 -19.88
C PRO A 521 6.91 3.49 -19.59
N ARG A 522 7.65 2.39 -19.36
CA ARG A 522 7.07 1.12 -18.89
C ARG A 522 6.47 1.24 -17.49
N LEU A 523 6.96 2.17 -16.67
CA LEU A 523 6.56 2.33 -15.28
C LEU A 523 5.32 3.23 -15.20
N ARG A 524 4.17 2.61 -15.44
CA ARG A 524 2.86 3.24 -15.36
C ARG A 524 1.77 2.24 -14.95
N GLY A 525 0.67 2.75 -14.42
CA GLY A 525 -0.44 1.97 -13.86
C GLY A 525 -1.12 1.04 -14.87
N ALA A 526 -1.14 1.40 -16.14
CA ALA A 526 -1.70 0.55 -17.19
C ALA A 526 -0.94 -0.77 -17.40
N HIS A 527 0.30 -0.87 -16.87
CA HIS A 527 1.13 -2.08 -16.90
C HIS A 527 1.28 -2.72 -15.52
N LEU A 528 0.40 -2.37 -14.58
CA LEU A 528 0.39 -2.92 -13.23
C LEU A 528 0.24 -4.43 -13.26
N GLN A 529 1.12 -5.10 -12.52
CA GLN A 529 1.01 -6.52 -12.20
C GLN A 529 0.38 -6.69 -10.81
N ILE A 530 -0.37 -7.77 -10.65
CA ILE A 530 -1.06 -8.14 -9.41
C ILE A 530 -0.47 -9.45 -8.90
N ALA A 531 0.18 -9.38 -7.75
CA ALA A 531 0.58 -10.56 -7.00
C ALA A 531 -0.65 -11.13 -6.29
N THR A 532 -1.13 -12.27 -6.79
CA THR A 532 -2.26 -13.02 -6.22
C THR A 532 -1.77 -14.24 -5.48
N LEU A 533 -2.59 -14.77 -4.57
CA LEU A 533 -2.27 -16.05 -3.90
C LEU A 533 -2.09 -17.24 -4.88
N ARG A 534 -2.49 -17.08 -6.15
CA ARG A 534 -2.36 -18.09 -7.22
C ARG A 534 -1.23 -17.80 -8.23
N GLY A 535 -0.45 -16.74 -8.02
CA GLY A 535 0.60 -16.31 -8.95
C GLY A 535 0.45 -14.86 -9.42
N LEU A 536 1.33 -14.46 -10.33
CA LEU A 536 1.38 -13.12 -10.88
C LEU A 536 0.51 -13.01 -12.14
N VAL A 537 -0.23 -11.90 -12.28
CA VAL A 537 -1.03 -11.59 -13.48
C VAL A 537 -1.04 -10.10 -13.78
N THR A 538 -1.35 -9.74 -15.02
CA THR A 538 -1.61 -8.34 -15.40
C THR A 538 -2.89 -7.82 -14.76
N LEU A 539 -3.02 -6.49 -14.63
CA LEU A 539 -4.26 -5.84 -14.19
C LEU A 539 -5.46 -6.25 -15.06
N GLY A 540 -5.29 -6.35 -16.37
CA GLY A 540 -6.34 -6.78 -17.29
C GLY A 540 -6.81 -8.21 -17.05
N GLU A 541 -5.87 -9.16 -16.94
CA GLU A 541 -6.19 -10.55 -16.58
C GLU A 541 -6.86 -10.66 -15.21
N TYR A 542 -6.42 -9.86 -14.23
CA TYR A 542 -7.04 -9.83 -12.91
C TYR A 542 -8.50 -9.36 -12.99
N ILE A 543 -8.79 -8.27 -13.71
CA ILE A 543 -10.15 -7.75 -13.91
C ILE A 543 -11.05 -8.79 -14.61
N LEU A 544 -10.55 -9.47 -15.63
CA LEU A 544 -11.28 -10.55 -16.32
C LEU A 544 -11.59 -11.73 -15.39
N ARG A 545 -10.67 -12.08 -14.47
CA ARG A 545 -10.95 -13.10 -13.45
C ARG A 545 -12.06 -12.65 -12.50
N LEU A 546 -12.12 -11.37 -12.14
CA LEU A 546 -13.18 -10.84 -11.28
C LEU A 546 -14.56 -10.86 -11.97
N THR A 547 -14.63 -10.66 -13.29
CA THR A 547 -15.91 -10.72 -14.03
C THR A 547 -16.51 -12.12 -14.04
N ASP A 548 -15.67 -13.16 -14.02
CA ASP A 548 -16.09 -14.56 -14.08
C ASP A 548 -16.43 -15.14 -12.70
N LEU A 549 -16.15 -14.42 -11.61
CA LEU A 549 -16.54 -14.85 -10.27
C LEU A 549 -18.06 -14.70 -10.09
N PRO A 550 -18.75 -15.70 -9.50
CA PRO A 550 -20.16 -15.58 -9.18
C PRO A 550 -20.34 -14.42 -8.21
N LYS A 551 -21.00 -13.35 -8.68
CA LYS A 551 -21.41 -12.21 -7.85
C LYS A 551 -22.33 -12.75 -6.76
N LYS A 552 -21.81 -12.96 -5.55
CA LYS A 552 -22.65 -13.22 -4.38
C LYS A 552 -23.41 -11.92 -4.10
N LEU A 553 -24.69 -11.93 -4.47
CA LEU A 553 -25.68 -10.91 -4.13
C LEU A 553 -25.79 -10.71 -2.62
#